data_AF-B8KVP7-F1
#
_entry.id   AF-B8KVP7-F1
#
_cell.length_a   1.000
_cell.length_b   1.000
_cell.length_c   1.000
_cell.angle_alpha   90.00
_cell.angle_beta   90.00
_cell.angle_gamma   90.00
#
_symmetry.space_group_name_H-M   'P 1'
#
loop_
_entity.id
_entity.type
_entity.pdbx_description
1 polymer ?
#
loop_
_entity_poly.entity_id
_entity_poly.type
_entity_poly.pdbx_seq_one_letter_code
_entity_poly.pdbx_strand_id
1 'polypeptide(L)'
;MSPEQVQVLTENPDIPYEVIAEFQSRREQPADVQRKAAEIGADAVIITLFGGNHSLTAEWTQDGRDMDKTFSRIVGVAIKFYEEK
;
A
#
# COMPACT_ATOMS: atom_id res chain seq x y z
N MET A 1 10.03 -13.69 -7.96
CA MET A 1 9.37 -14.16 -6.72
C MET A 1 7.87 -14.17 -6.97
N SER A 2 7.10 -15.12 -6.43
CA SER A 2 5.64 -15.08 -6.57
C SER A 2 5.02 -14.16 -5.51
N PRO A 3 3.86 -13.52 -5.76
CA PRO A 3 3.25 -12.59 -4.80
C PRO A 3 3.00 -13.21 -3.42
N GLU A 4 2.66 -14.50 -3.37
CA GLU A 4 2.35 -15.24 -2.13
C GLU A 4 3.56 -15.44 -1.23
N GLN A 5 4.77 -15.25 -1.75
CA GLN A 5 6.00 -15.30 -0.97
C GLN A 5 6.31 -13.96 -0.28
N VAL A 6 5.67 -12.87 -0.71
CA VAL A 6 5.82 -11.56 -0.08
C VAL A 6 4.84 -11.44 1.07
N GLN A 7 5.35 -11.25 2.28
CA GLN A 7 4.52 -11.05 3.45
C GLN A 7 3.82 -9.69 3.40
N VAL A 8 2.51 -9.66 3.63
CA VAL A 8 1.77 -8.39 3.79
C VAL A 8 1.71 -8.06 5.28
N LEU A 9 2.26 -6.91 5.66
CA LEU A 9 2.29 -6.40 7.02
C LEU A 9 1.41 -5.15 7.14
N THR A 10 0.79 -4.93 8.30
CA THR A 10 0.05 -3.68 8.61
C THR A 10 0.76 -2.83 9.65
N GLU A 11 1.82 -3.36 10.24
CA GLU A 11 2.61 -2.75 11.31
C GLU A 11 4.10 -2.92 11.00
N ASN A 12 4.93 -2.14 11.70
CA ASN A 12 6.37 -2.23 11.58
C ASN A 12 6.88 -3.55 12.20
N PRO A 13 7.61 -4.41 11.46
CA PRO A 13 8.16 -5.63 12.04
C PRO A 13 9.35 -5.31 12.97
N ASP A 14 9.54 -6.15 13.99
CA ASP A 14 10.68 -6.06 14.92
C ASP A 14 12.01 -6.52 14.29
N ILE A 15 11.92 -7.29 13.20
CA ILE A 15 13.08 -7.83 12.48
C ILE A 15 13.74 -6.69 11.69
N PRO A 16 15.07 -6.47 11.81
CA PRO A 16 15.78 -5.48 11.01
C PRO A 16 15.61 -5.70 9.50
N TYR A 17 15.39 -4.61 8.76
CA TYR A 17 15.15 -4.66 7.32
C TYR A 17 15.72 -3.44 6.59
N GLU A 18 15.90 -3.56 5.27
CA GLU A 18 16.10 -2.44 4.35
C GLU A 18 14.83 -2.11 3.58
N VAL A 19 14.54 -0.83 3.38
CA VAL A 19 13.47 -0.39 2.47
C VAL A 19 14.03 -0.38 1.05
N ILE A 20 13.40 -1.12 0.15
CA ILE A 20 13.84 -1.22 -1.25
C ILE A 20 12.96 -0.43 -2.22
N ALA A 21 11.69 -0.17 -1.86
CA ALA A 21 10.81 0.69 -2.62
C ALA A 21 9.62 1.20 -1.80
N GLU A 22 9.01 2.28 -2.29
CA GLU A 22 7.76 2.82 -1.78
C GLU A 22 6.72 2.86 -2.90
N PHE A 23 5.51 2.43 -2.59
CA PHE A 23 4.36 2.47 -3.47
C PHE A 23 3.35 3.46 -2.93
N GLN A 24 2.94 4.41 -3.77
CA GLN A 24 1.79 5.25 -3.50
C GLN A 24 0.79 5.02 -4.61
N SER A 25 -0.37 4.48 -4.27
CA SER A 25 -1.35 4.09 -5.28
C SER A 25 -2.77 4.46 -4.83
N ARG A 26 -3.62 4.70 -5.83
CA ARG A 26 -5.03 5.05 -5.64
C ARG A 26 -5.87 3.95 -6.26
N ARG A 27 -6.98 3.58 -5.61
CA ARG A 27 -7.90 2.53 -6.08
C ARG A 27 -7.24 1.15 -6.25
N GLU A 28 -6.10 0.91 -5.60
CA GLU A 28 -5.46 -0.39 -5.57
C GLU A 28 -5.79 -1.14 -4.29
N GLN A 29 -5.82 -2.47 -4.38
CA GLN A 29 -5.98 -3.34 -3.24
C GLN A 29 -4.62 -3.76 -2.69
N PRO A 30 -4.53 -4.23 -1.44
CA PRO A 30 -3.31 -4.77 -0.88
C PRO A 30 -2.60 -5.81 -1.77
N ALA A 31 -3.37 -6.67 -2.45
CA ALA A 31 -2.84 -7.68 -3.38
C ALA A 31 -2.12 -7.07 -4.60
N ASP A 32 -2.56 -5.92 -5.10
CA ASP A 32 -1.89 -5.23 -6.22
C ASP A 32 -0.52 -4.70 -5.79
N VAL A 33 -0.44 -4.15 -4.58
CA VAL A 33 0.80 -3.65 -3.97
C VAL A 33 1.75 -4.80 -3.63
N GLN A 34 1.23 -5.92 -3.13
CA GLN A 34 1.98 -7.15 -2.90
C GLN A 34 2.60 -7.69 -4.19
N ARG A 35 1.84 -7.72 -5.30
CA ARG A 35 2.37 -8.14 -6.61
C ARG A 35 3.54 -7.26 -7.06
N LYS A 36 3.41 -5.94 -6.93
CA LYS A 36 4.51 -5.00 -7.27
C LYS A 36 5.74 -5.20 -6.38
N ALA A 37 5.54 -5.47 -5.09
CA ALA A 37 6.63 -5.78 -4.17
C ALA A 37 7.36 -7.08 -4.58
N ALA A 38 6.62 -8.09 -5.06
CA ALA A 38 7.19 -9.34 -5.55
C ALA A 38 8.01 -9.17 -6.84
N GLU A 39 7.58 -8.27 -7.73
CA GLU A 39 8.29 -7.95 -8.98
C GLU A 39 9.69 -7.37 -8.73
N ILE A 40 9.88 -6.66 -7.61
CA ILE A 40 11.18 -6.11 -7.20
C ILE A 40 11.93 -6.98 -6.18
N GLY A 41 11.38 -8.14 -5.84
CA GLY A 41 12.01 -9.12 -4.94
C GLY A 41 12.01 -8.70 -3.47
N ALA A 42 10.97 -8.02 -2.99
CA ALA A 42 10.77 -7.74 -1.57
C ALA A 42 10.45 -9.03 -0.79
N ASP A 43 10.85 -9.10 0.48
CA ASP A 43 10.41 -10.19 1.37
C ASP A 43 9.07 -9.87 2.02
N ALA A 44 8.81 -8.58 2.28
CA ALA A 44 7.55 -8.11 2.81
C ALA A 44 7.16 -6.73 2.24
N VAL A 45 5.88 -6.38 2.38
CA VAL A 45 5.36 -5.05 2.12
C VAL A 45 4.50 -4.58 3.28
N ILE A 46 4.85 -3.43 3.88
CA ILE A 46 4.08 -2.79 4.94
C ILE A 46 3.03 -1.90 4.29
N ILE A 47 1.75 -2.18 4.55
CA ILE A 47 0.63 -1.52 3.91
C ILE A 47 -0.09 -0.63 4.91
N THR A 48 -0.27 0.63 4.52
CA THR A 48 -1.15 1.58 5.21
C THR A 48 -2.27 2.01 4.27
N LEU A 49 -3.51 1.75 4.70
CA LEU A 49 -4.71 2.20 4.00
C LEU A 49 -5.12 3.58 4.53
N PHE A 50 -4.96 4.60 3.71
CA PHE A 50 -5.49 5.93 3.96
C PHE A 50 -6.88 6.03 3.33
N GLY A 51 -7.90 6.08 4.18
CA GLY A 51 -9.29 6.29 3.78
C GLY A 51 -9.92 7.41 4.58
N GLY A 52 -10.87 8.11 3.96
CA GLY A 52 -11.74 9.06 4.63
C GLY A 52 -13.02 9.26 3.84
N ASN A 53 -14.12 9.54 4.54
CA ASN A 53 -15.33 10.03 3.90
C ASN A 53 -15.04 11.45 3.40
N HIS A 54 -15.01 11.65 2.09
CA HIS A 54 -15.00 13.00 1.55
C HIS A 54 -16.33 13.67 1.90
N SER A 55 -16.29 14.86 2.50
CA SER A 55 -17.52 15.64 2.71
C SER A 55 -18.13 15.96 1.35
N LEU A 56 -19.39 15.56 1.17
CA LEU A 56 -20.19 15.78 -0.04
C LEU A 56 -20.49 17.26 -0.31
N THR A 57 -20.06 18.17 0.59
CA THR A 57 -20.33 19.61 0.53
C THR A 57 -19.09 20.45 0.19
N ALA A 58 -17.98 19.83 -0.21
CA ALA A 58 -16.76 20.55 -0.55
C ALA A 58 -16.88 21.25 -1.93
N GLU A 59 -16.71 22.56 -1.97
CA GLU A 59 -16.97 23.43 -3.13
C GLU A 59 -16.17 23.07 -4.41
N TRP A 60 -15.08 22.32 -4.25
CA TRP A 60 -14.22 21.86 -5.36
C TRP A 60 -14.71 20.56 -6.03
N THR A 61 -15.76 19.90 -5.51
CA THR A 61 -16.38 18.75 -6.18
C THR A 61 -17.32 19.24 -7.27
N GLN A 62 -16.77 19.56 -8.45
CA GLN A 62 -17.55 19.95 -9.61
C GLN A 62 -18.53 18.82 -10.01
N ASP A 63 -19.81 19.18 -10.11
CA ASP A 63 -20.85 18.48 -10.87
C ASP A 63 -21.25 17.06 -10.46
N GLY A 64 -21.07 16.68 -9.19
CA GLY A 64 -21.73 15.49 -8.65
C GLY A 64 -21.40 14.14 -9.34
N ARG A 65 -20.48 14.14 -10.32
CA ARG A 65 -20.11 12.96 -11.12
C ARG A 65 -19.09 12.06 -10.42
N ASP A 66 -18.58 12.50 -9.27
CA ASP A 66 -17.61 11.78 -8.42
C ASP A 66 -18.16 11.47 -7.01
N MET A 67 -19.49 11.56 -6.79
CA MET A 67 -20.14 11.51 -5.46
C MET A 67 -20.18 10.14 -4.75
N ASP A 68 -19.68 9.07 -5.37
CA ASP A 68 -19.76 7.70 -4.82
C ASP A 68 -18.37 7.09 -4.53
N LYS A 69 -17.33 7.92 -4.52
CA LYS A 69 -15.95 7.44 -4.50
C LYS A 69 -15.37 7.57 -3.10
N THR A 70 -15.51 6.52 -2.29
CA THR A 70 -14.62 6.27 -1.15
C THR A 70 -13.19 6.49 -1.63
N PHE A 71 -12.53 7.52 -1.10
CA PHE A 71 -11.15 7.78 -1.47
C PHE A 71 -10.29 6.78 -0.70
N SER A 72 -9.86 5.71 -1.38
CA SER A 72 -8.85 4.79 -0.86
C SER A 72 -7.50 5.12 -1.52
N ARG A 73 -6.57 5.59 -0.69
CA ARG A 73 -5.15 5.67 -1.03
C ARG A 73 -4.45 4.57 -0.23
N ILE A 74 -3.66 3.76 -0.93
CA ILE A 74 -2.81 2.76 -0.31
C ILE A 74 -1.37 3.23 -0.42
N VAL A 75 -0.66 3.16 0.70
CA VAL A 75 0.79 3.30 0.74
C VAL A 75 1.38 1.95 1.09
N GLY A 76 2.35 1.50 0.31
CA GLY A 76 3.09 0.27 0.54
C GLY A 76 4.58 0.58 0.70
N VAL A 77 5.24 0.01 1.70
CA VAL A 77 6.69 0.08 1.86
C VAL A 77 7.24 -1.32 1.66
N ALA A 78 7.93 -1.55 0.55
CA ALA A 78 8.55 -2.83 0.24
C ALA A 78 9.89 -2.94 0.96
N ILE A 79 10.07 -4.03 1.69
CA ILE A 79 11.23 -4.26 2.53
C ILE A 79 11.89 -5.60 2.23
N LYS A 80 13.19 -5.68 2.51
CA LYS A 80 13.95 -6.92 2.61
C LYS A 80 14.48 -7.11 4.02
N PHE A 81 14.31 -8.29 4.59
CA PHE A 81 14.84 -8.57 5.92
C PHE A 81 16.36 -8.77 5.83
N TYR A 82 17.07 -8.28 6.83
CA TYR A 82 18.45 -8.71 7.01
C TYR A 82 18.44 -10.14 7.55
N GLU A 83 19.19 -11.05 6.92
CA GLU A 83 19.38 -12.39 7.48
C GLU A 83 20.02 -12.26 8.87
N GLU A 84 19.33 -12.76 9.90
CA GLU A 84 20.00 -13.05 11.16
C GLU A 84 21.00 -14.19 10.90
N LYS A 85 22.29 -13.90 11.10
CA LYS A 85 23.37 -14.89 11.03
C LYS A 85 23.31 -15.87 12.19
#